data_AF-A0A841HQ09-F1
#
_entry.id   AF-A0A841HQ09-F1
#
_cell.length_a   1.000
_cell.length_b   1.000
_cell.length_c   1.000
_cell.angle_alpha   90.00
_cell.angle_beta   90.00
_cell.angle_gamma   90.00
#
_symmetry.space_group_name_H-M   'P 1'
#
loop_
_entity.id
_entity.type
_entity.pdbx_description
1 polymer ?
#
loop_
_entity_poly.entity_id
_entity_poly.type
_entity_poly.pdbx_seq_one_letter_code
_entity_poly.pdbx_strand_id
1 'polypeptide(L)'
;MTAGSQEVYFDTDSDPNGRVRIASVSSGARSYTATGLSNGTTYWFWIKNTTDGVATNSNAASATPSGGSSSSSSSGGGGGITGATCSSTGSVSVSSTIRVTSGTYDGGCRTYNPTSDLGSGDQDEGQDPAFRVENGATLRNAILGNNGVDGVHFYNGGNLENFRWTNVGEDAFTIKSSGTVNITGVTGVSGEDKFAQINAASTLNISNCIVDGMGKFLRQNGGTTFKITVNADRCQISNMGEGIFRTDSSSSVARLTNSRLRNSGTMCIGSWASCTGSGNTSY
;
A
#
# COMPACT_ATOMS: atom_id res chain seq x y z
N MET A 1 24.19 43.82 -10.11
CA MET A 1 24.52 42.40 -9.93
C MET A 1 23.55 41.60 -10.75
N THR A 2 24.04 40.83 -11.71
CA THR A 2 23.20 40.00 -12.56
C THR A 2 22.67 38.87 -11.70
N ALA A 3 21.35 38.68 -11.61
CA ALA A 3 20.81 37.57 -10.85
C ALA A 3 21.38 36.26 -11.43
N GLY A 4 22.02 35.45 -10.58
CA GLY A 4 22.53 34.15 -11.00
C GLY A 4 21.41 33.25 -11.51
N SER A 5 21.72 32.32 -12.41
CA SER A 5 20.78 31.29 -12.88
C SER A 5 21.32 29.90 -12.57
N GLN A 6 20.42 29.00 -12.20
CA GLN A 6 20.74 27.58 -12.01
C GLN A 6 19.98 26.76 -13.05
N GLU A 7 20.68 25.86 -13.73
CA GLU A 7 20.10 24.95 -14.72
C GLU A 7 20.30 23.51 -14.24
N VAL A 8 19.26 22.68 -14.35
CA VAL A 8 19.28 21.26 -13.99
C VAL A 8 19.41 20.44 -15.27
N TYR A 9 20.38 19.53 -15.28
CA TYR A 9 20.64 18.60 -16.38
C TYR A 9 20.56 17.17 -15.89
N PHE A 10 20.21 16.25 -16.80
CA PHE A 10 20.31 14.82 -16.55
C PHE A 10 20.80 14.05 -17.78
N ASP A 11 21.29 12.82 -17.56
CA ASP A 11 21.59 11.83 -18.58
C ASP A 11 21.31 10.40 -18.07
N THR A 12 21.28 9.43 -18.99
CA THR A 12 21.13 7.99 -18.74
C THR A 12 22.47 7.24 -18.64
N ASP A 13 23.58 7.97 -18.69
CA ASP A 13 24.91 7.47 -18.32
C ASP A 13 25.67 8.52 -17.50
N SER A 14 26.87 8.18 -17.06
CA SER A 14 27.69 9.05 -16.20
C SER A 14 28.56 10.06 -16.97
N ASP A 15 28.52 10.09 -18.31
CA ASP A 15 29.24 11.05 -19.14
C ASP A 15 28.47 12.39 -19.17
N PRO A 16 29.06 13.51 -18.72
CA PRO A 16 28.40 14.81 -18.83
C PRO A 16 28.24 15.30 -20.27
N ASN A 17 28.89 14.68 -21.26
CA ASN A 17 28.72 15.01 -22.68
C ASN A 17 27.46 14.33 -23.23
N GLY A 18 26.43 15.12 -23.55
CA GLY A 18 25.15 14.60 -24.05
C GLY A 18 23.96 14.94 -23.15
N ARG A 19 24.24 15.32 -21.90
CA ARG A 19 23.22 15.64 -20.89
C ARG A 19 22.18 16.65 -21.40
N VAL A 20 20.93 16.39 -21.07
CA VAL A 20 19.78 17.19 -21.48
C VAL A 20 19.37 18.12 -20.35
N ARG A 21 19.12 19.39 -20.67
CA ARG A 21 18.57 20.36 -19.71
C ARG A 21 17.09 20.09 -19.46
N ILE A 22 16.71 19.93 -18.19
CA ILE A 22 15.30 19.70 -17.79
C ILE A 22 14.66 20.86 -17.06
N ALA A 23 15.45 21.78 -16.49
CA ALA A 23 14.90 22.96 -15.84
C ALA A 23 15.89 24.12 -15.79
N SER A 24 15.33 25.32 -15.65
CA SER A 24 16.01 26.51 -15.17
C SER A 24 15.30 26.97 -13.90
N VAL A 25 16.04 27.07 -12.80
CA VAL A 25 15.53 27.40 -11.46
C VAL A 25 16.16 28.69 -10.96
N SER A 26 15.52 29.34 -10.00
CA SER A 26 16.04 30.58 -9.41
C SER A 26 17.39 30.36 -8.71
N SER A 27 18.21 31.40 -8.60
CA SER A 27 19.49 31.35 -7.86
C SER A 27 19.34 30.96 -6.38
N GLY A 28 18.15 31.13 -5.80
CA GLY A 28 17.82 30.73 -4.44
C GLY A 28 17.37 29.28 -4.29
N ALA A 29 17.04 28.58 -5.38
CA ALA A 29 16.59 27.20 -5.32
C ALA A 29 17.70 26.29 -4.79
N ARG A 30 17.35 25.39 -3.86
CA ARG A 30 18.25 24.39 -3.26
C ARG A 30 17.74 22.96 -3.44
N SER A 31 16.59 22.79 -4.08
CA SER A 31 15.98 21.51 -4.38
C SER A 31 15.24 21.60 -5.72
N TYR A 32 15.13 20.46 -6.39
CA TYR A 32 14.36 20.29 -7.60
C TYR A 32 13.86 18.84 -7.68
N THR A 33 12.59 18.64 -8.02
CA THR A 33 12.01 17.31 -8.23
C THR A 33 11.94 17.04 -9.73
N ALA A 34 12.76 16.12 -10.21
CA ALA A 34 12.67 15.62 -11.58
C ALA A 34 11.45 14.71 -11.73
N THR A 35 10.67 14.90 -12.80
CA THR A 35 9.46 14.13 -13.11
C THR A 35 9.55 13.59 -14.55
N GLY A 36 8.70 12.63 -14.91
CA GLY A 36 8.71 12.02 -16.25
C GLY A 36 9.87 11.06 -16.52
N LEU A 37 10.54 10.59 -15.47
CA LEU A 37 11.63 9.61 -15.55
C LEU A 37 11.08 8.18 -15.59
N SER A 38 11.79 7.28 -16.27
CA SER A 38 11.45 5.87 -16.34
C SER A 38 11.92 5.13 -15.08
N ASN A 39 11.00 4.37 -14.47
CA ASN A 39 11.34 3.55 -13.32
C ASN A 39 12.30 2.42 -13.71
N GLY A 40 13.26 2.11 -12.83
CA GLY A 40 14.32 1.14 -13.09
C GLY A 40 15.47 1.65 -13.95
N THR A 41 15.36 2.85 -14.53
CA THR A 41 16.45 3.50 -15.26
C THR A 41 17.27 4.37 -14.31
N THR A 42 18.58 4.14 -14.25
CA THR A 42 19.48 5.03 -13.50
C THR A 42 19.68 6.31 -14.30
N TYR A 43 19.52 7.45 -13.64
CA TYR A 43 19.80 8.76 -14.20
C TYR A 43 20.89 9.44 -13.39
N TRP A 44 21.76 10.19 -14.08
CA TRP A 44 22.77 11.05 -13.50
C TRP A 44 22.36 12.51 -13.69
N PHE A 45 22.60 13.34 -12.69
CA PHE A 45 22.15 14.73 -12.61
C PHE A 45 23.33 15.67 -12.35
N TRP A 46 23.24 16.86 -12.94
CA TRP A 46 24.18 17.95 -12.73
C TRP A 46 23.46 19.28 -12.65
N ILE A 47 24.02 20.19 -11.85
CA ILE A 47 23.58 21.58 -11.77
C ILE A 47 24.63 22.45 -12.42
N LYS A 48 24.22 23.32 -13.34
CA LYS A 48 25.06 24.40 -13.88
C LYS A 48 24.62 25.71 -13.26
N ASN A 49 25.49 26.35 -12.49
CA ASN A 49 25.24 27.67 -11.93
C ASN A 49 25.97 28.72 -12.76
N THR A 50 25.30 29.81 -13.13
CA THR A 50 25.90 30.94 -13.83
C THR A 50 25.77 32.18 -12.97
N THR A 51 26.90 32.72 -12.52
CA THR A 51 26.95 33.95 -11.72
C THR A 51 27.87 34.93 -12.42
N ASP A 52 27.40 36.16 -12.63
CA ASP A 52 28.16 37.22 -13.33
C ASP A 52 28.80 36.77 -14.66
N GLY A 53 28.06 35.95 -15.42
CA GLY A 53 28.50 35.44 -16.72
C GLY A 53 29.45 34.23 -16.67
N VAL A 54 29.86 33.79 -15.48
CA VAL A 54 30.74 32.63 -15.29
C VAL A 54 29.90 31.40 -14.94
N ALA A 55 30.01 30.35 -15.75
CA ALA A 55 29.32 29.09 -15.53
C ALA A 55 30.20 28.06 -14.81
N THR A 56 29.67 27.45 -13.75
CA THR A 56 30.28 26.34 -13.01
C THR A 56 29.33 25.14 -12.95
N ASN A 57 29.88 23.93 -13.03
CA ASN A 57 29.10 22.69 -12.92
C ASN A 57 29.31 22.05 -11.53
N SER A 58 28.26 21.44 -11.00
CA SER A 58 28.36 20.55 -9.84
C SER A 58 29.04 19.22 -10.21
N ASN A 59 29.36 18.42 -9.19
CA ASN A 59 29.58 16.98 -9.36
C ASN A 59 28.29 16.28 -9.83
N ALA A 60 28.43 15.05 -10.33
CA ALA A 60 27.31 14.18 -10.67
C ALA A 60 26.62 13.65 -9.40
N ALA A 61 25.31 13.54 -9.44
CA ALA A 61 24.50 12.76 -8.49
C ALA A 61 23.66 11.75 -9.28
N SER A 62 23.45 10.53 -8.79
CA SER A 62 22.66 9.52 -9.50
C SER A 62 21.47 9.03 -8.70
N ALA A 63 20.36 8.73 -9.37
CA ALA A 63 19.19 8.09 -8.79
C ALA A 63 18.56 7.12 -9.80
N THR A 64 18.08 5.99 -9.30
CA THR A 64 17.27 5.04 -10.07
C THR A 64 15.85 5.12 -9.52
N PRO A 65 14.91 5.84 -10.17
CA PRO A 65 13.54 5.89 -9.71
C PRO A 65 13.01 4.46 -9.63
N SER A 66 12.65 4.00 -8.44
CA SER A 66 11.84 2.81 -8.29
C SER A 66 10.39 3.28 -8.30
N GLY A 67 9.56 2.63 -9.10
CA GLY A 67 8.14 2.93 -9.15
C GLY A 67 7.50 2.56 -7.82
N GLY A 68 7.50 3.47 -6.85
CA GLY A 68 6.38 3.56 -5.94
C GLY A 68 5.18 3.85 -6.81
N SER A 69 4.24 2.93 -6.90
CA SER A 69 2.99 3.11 -7.63
C SER A 69 2.22 4.28 -7.01
N SER A 70 2.54 5.50 -7.43
CA SER A 70 1.62 6.64 -7.37
C SER A 70 0.58 6.42 -8.47
N SER A 71 -0.42 5.60 -8.16
CA SER A 71 -1.62 5.44 -8.96
C SER A 71 -2.50 6.69 -8.84
N SER A 72 -2.06 7.79 -9.45
CA SER A 72 -2.97 8.83 -9.92
C SER A 72 -3.27 8.57 -11.39
N SER A 73 -4.34 7.82 -11.65
CA SER A 73 -5.01 7.83 -12.96
C SER A 73 -6.52 7.81 -12.75
N SER A 74 -7.08 9.01 -12.66
CA SER A 74 -8.41 9.31 -13.14
C SER A 74 -8.42 9.16 -14.67
N SER A 75 -8.93 8.04 -15.16
CA SER A 75 -9.54 7.96 -16.49
C SER A 75 -10.39 6.70 -16.57
N GLY A 76 -11.69 6.89 -16.81
CA GLY A 76 -12.64 5.79 -17.02
C GLY A 76 -12.20 4.89 -18.17
N GLY A 77 -12.38 3.58 -17.97
CA GLY A 77 -12.11 2.56 -18.99
C GLY A 77 -12.15 1.16 -18.42
N GLY A 78 -13.28 0.46 -18.63
CA GLY A 78 -13.47 -0.98 -18.88
C GLY A 78 -12.58 -2.09 -18.31
N GLY A 79 -11.65 -1.87 -17.40
CA GLY A 79 -10.86 -2.93 -16.75
C GLY A 79 -11.65 -3.53 -15.57
N GLY A 80 -11.95 -4.83 -15.63
CA GLY A 80 -12.64 -5.55 -14.55
C GLY A 80 -11.93 -5.41 -13.21
N ILE A 81 -12.67 -5.52 -12.11
CA ILE A 81 -12.10 -5.60 -10.76
C ILE A 81 -11.23 -6.86 -10.69
N THR A 82 -9.97 -6.71 -10.27
CA THR A 82 -9.02 -7.80 -10.07
C THR A 82 -8.71 -7.98 -8.59
N GLY A 83 -8.18 -9.14 -8.22
CA GLY A 83 -7.60 -9.41 -6.91
C GLY A 83 -6.17 -9.91 -7.07
N ALA A 84 -5.71 -10.74 -6.13
CA ALA A 84 -4.42 -11.41 -6.25
C ALA A 84 -4.39 -12.35 -7.45
N THR A 85 -3.27 -12.32 -8.17
CA THR A 85 -3.00 -13.08 -9.39
C THR A 85 -2.07 -14.26 -9.18
N CYS A 86 -1.50 -14.39 -7.97
CA CYS A 86 -0.57 -15.47 -7.65
C CYS A 86 -1.23 -16.86 -7.80
N SER A 87 -0.57 -17.69 -8.61
CA SER A 87 -0.70 -19.15 -8.59
C SER A 87 0.47 -19.72 -7.81
N SER A 88 0.21 -20.67 -6.90
CA SER A 88 1.23 -21.19 -6.00
C SER A 88 2.40 -21.81 -6.78
N THR A 89 3.62 -21.39 -6.45
CA THR A 89 4.88 -21.95 -7.01
C THR A 89 5.53 -22.98 -6.10
N GLY A 90 4.93 -23.26 -4.94
CA GLY A 90 5.44 -24.16 -3.91
C GLY A 90 5.12 -23.64 -2.50
N SER A 91 5.37 -24.48 -1.49
CA SER A 91 5.01 -24.17 -0.10
C SER A 91 6.22 -23.93 0.80
N VAL A 92 6.02 -23.10 1.83
CA VAL A 92 6.99 -22.77 2.89
C VAL A 92 6.27 -22.90 4.23
N SER A 93 6.86 -23.60 5.20
CA SER A 93 6.37 -23.58 6.59
C SER A 93 6.94 -22.38 7.33
N VAL A 94 6.12 -21.70 8.13
CA VAL A 94 6.50 -20.47 8.84
C VAL A 94 6.33 -20.68 10.35
N SER A 95 7.43 -20.87 11.06
CA SER A 95 7.43 -21.03 12.52
C SER A 95 7.82 -19.77 13.31
N SER A 96 8.06 -18.66 12.60
CA SER A 96 8.34 -17.35 13.20
C SER A 96 7.97 -16.24 12.22
N THR A 97 7.58 -15.06 12.73
CA THR A 97 7.18 -13.92 11.91
C THR A 97 8.27 -13.53 10.92
N ILE A 98 7.93 -13.49 9.64
CA ILE A 98 8.81 -12.99 8.59
C ILE A 98 8.80 -11.47 8.61
N ARG A 99 9.93 -10.87 9.03
CA ARG A 99 10.07 -9.41 9.07
C ARG A 99 10.53 -8.86 7.71
N VAL A 100 9.75 -7.93 7.18
CA VAL A 100 10.03 -7.18 5.94
C VAL A 100 10.49 -5.78 6.36
N THR A 101 11.79 -5.62 6.60
CA THR A 101 12.35 -4.45 7.31
C THR A 101 12.60 -3.24 6.41
N SER A 102 12.96 -3.45 5.15
CA SER A 102 13.16 -2.38 4.15
C SER A 102 13.13 -2.97 2.74
N GLY A 103 12.94 -2.10 1.74
CA GLY A 103 12.90 -2.53 0.33
C GLY A 103 11.70 -3.41 0.02
N THR A 104 11.90 -4.44 -0.79
CA THR A 104 10.84 -5.35 -1.24
C THR A 104 11.16 -6.79 -0.87
N TYR A 105 10.24 -7.43 -0.15
CA TYR A 105 10.19 -8.89 -0.02
C TYR A 105 9.25 -9.43 -1.09
N ASP A 106 9.81 -10.15 -2.06
CA ASP A 106 9.06 -10.84 -3.11
C ASP A 106 8.92 -12.32 -2.75
N GLY A 107 7.70 -12.76 -2.47
CA GLY A 107 7.42 -14.15 -2.10
C GLY A 107 7.42 -15.13 -3.27
N GLY A 108 7.58 -14.67 -4.52
CA GLY A 108 7.63 -15.52 -5.70
C GLY A 108 6.38 -16.37 -5.92
N CYS A 109 5.23 -15.88 -5.44
CA CYS A 109 3.94 -16.59 -5.35
C CYS A 109 4.01 -17.91 -4.59
N ARG A 110 4.92 -18.06 -3.62
CA ARG A 110 4.92 -19.21 -2.72
C ARG A 110 3.76 -19.13 -1.72
N THR A 111 3.31 -20.30 -1.28
CA THR A 111 2.32 -20.47 -0.22
C THR A 111 3.02 -20.64 1.13
N TYR A 112 2.87 -19.64 1.99
CA TYR A 112 3.40 -19.61 3.34
C TYR A 112 2.35 -20.20 4.29
N ASN A 113 2.69 -21.25 5.02
CA ASN A 113 1.79 -21.93 5.95
C ASN A 113 2.36 -21.79 7.37
N PRO A 114 1.83 -20.89 8.19
CA PRO A 114 2.17 -20.77 9.60
C PRO A 114 2.02 -22.08 10.37
N THR A 115 2.95 -22.36 11.27
CA THR A 115 2.84 -23.44 12.26
C THR A 115 2.12 -22.95 13.51
N SER A 116 1.79 -23.87 14.42
CA SER A 116 1.24 -23.55 15.73
C SER A 116 2.15 -22.66 16.60
N ASP A 117 3.41 -22.49 16.22
CA ASP A 117 4.35 -21.61 16.91
C ASP A 117 3.95 -20.13 16.82
N LEU A 118 3.11 -19.77 15.83
CA LEU A 118 2.58 -18.43 15.63
C LEU A 118 1.12 -18.27 16.10
N GLY A 119 0.44 -19.36 16.41
CA GLY A 119 -0.99 -19.37 16.70
C GLY A 119 -1.74 -20.47 15.97
N SER A 120 -3.01 -20.63 16.31
CA SER A 120 -3.93 -21.66 15.79
C SER A 120 -4.71 -21.19 14.57
N GLY A 121 -4.77 -19.89 14.30
CA GLY A 121 -5.53 -19.27 13.22
C GLY A 121 -7.02 -19.14 13.51
N ASP A 122 -7.44 -19.37 14.75
CA ASP A 122 -8.81 -19.14 15.22
C ASP A 122 -8.99 -17.68 15.68
N GLN A 123 -10.02 -17.42 16.49
CA GLN A 123 -10.35 -16.09 17.00
C GLN A 123 -9.76 -15.82 18.40
N ASP A 124 -8.89 -16.68 18.92
CA ASP A 124 -8.20 -16.39 20.17
C ASP A 124 -7.25 -15.20 19.96
N GLU A 125 -7.29 -14.25 20.90
CA GLU A 125 -6.48 -13.03 20.83
C GLU A 125 -5.00 -13.31 21.07
N GLY A 126 -4.14 -12.55 20.40
CA GLY A 126 -2.71 -12.48 20.70
C GLY A 126 -1.83 -13.43 19.90
N GLN A 127 -2.33 -13.91 18.76
CA GLN A 127 -1.54 -14.67 17.80
C GLN A 127 -0.49 -13.78 17.13
N ASP A 128 0.63 -14.38 16.74
CA ASP A 128 1.68 -13.68 16.02
C ASP A 128 1.34 -13.59 14.53
N PRO A 129 1.73 -12.51 13.84
CA PRO A 129 1.52 -12.42 12.40
C PRO A 129 2.50 -13.32 11.65
N ALA A 130 2.07 -13.80 10.48
CA ALA A 130 2.96 -14.49 9.54
C ALA A 130 4.00 -13.53 8.96
N PHE A 131 3.59 -12.30 8.65
CA PHE A 131 4.46 -11.25 8.12
C PHE A 131 4.34 -9.96 8.92
N ARG A 132 5.48 -9.29 9.12
CA ARG A 132 5.54 -7.94 9.70
C ARG A 132 6.24 -7.00 8.73
N VAL A 133 5.50 -6.06 8.17
CA VAL A 133 5.97 -5.05 7.22
C VAL A 133 6.28 -3.76 7.98
N GLU A 134 7.53 -3.33 7.90
CA GLU A 134 8.01 -2.09 8.51
C GLU A 134 7.85 -0.89 7.55
N ASN A 135 8.09 0.31 8.08
CA ASN A 135 7.92 1.58 7.37
C ASN A 135 8.52 1.59 5.96
N GLY A 136 7.67 1.86 4.95
CA GLY A 136 8.08 1.99 3.56
C GLY A 136 8.50 0.69 2.87
N ALA A 137 8.52 -0.44 3.59
CA ALA A 137 8.82 -1.73 3.02
C ALA A 137 7.61 -2.30 2.24
N THR A 138 7.88 -3.20 1.31
CA THR A 138 6.86 -3.80 0.44
C THR A 138 6.91 -5.31 0.55
N LEU A 139 5.78 -5.92 0.90
CA LEU A 139 5.56 -7.36 0.74
C LEU A 139 4.78 -7.58 -0.55
N ARG A 140 5.26 -8.46 -1.42
CA ARG A 140 4.53 -8.76 -2.65
C ARG A 140 4.61 -10.22 -3.10
N ASN A 141 3.68 -10.59 -3.98
CA ASN A 141 3.63 -11.88 -4.66
C ASN A 141 3.72 -13.05 -3.65
N ALA A 142 2.81 -13.09 -2.69
CA ALA A 142 2.81 -14.14 -1.67
C ALA A 142 1.39 -14.63 -1.39
N ILE A 143 1.29 -15.89 -1.00
CA ILE A 143 0.03 -16.52 -0.60
C ILE A 143 0.17 -16.92 0.86
N LEU A 144 -0.72 -16.45 1.74
CA LEU A 144 -0.89 -17.02 3.08
C LEU A 144 -1.86 -18.18 2.99
N GLY A 145 -1.34 -19.37 3.29
CA GLY A 145 -1.99 -20.66 3.16
C GLY A 145 -2.83 -21.03 4.39
N ASN A 146 -2.75 -22.30 4.78
CA ASN A 146 -3.42 -22.80 5.98
C ASN A 146 -2.82 -22.17 7.24
N ASN A 147 -3.65 -22.03 8.28
CA ASN A 147 -3.35 -21.32 9.52
C ASN A 147 -3.06 -19.83 9.27
N GLY A 148 -4.13 -19.04 9.07
CA GLY A 148 -4.03 -17.62 8.74
C GLY A 148 -3.40 -16.75 9.84
N VAL A 149 -3.30 -17.27 11.08
CA VAL A 149 -2.83 -16.57 12.29
C VAL A 149 -3.37 -15.14 12.38
N ASP A 150 -2.63 -14.18 12.94
CA ASP A 150 -2.95 -12.74 12.88
C ASP A 150 -2.38 -12.10 11.58
N GLY A 151 -2.42 -12.85 10.47
CA GLY A 151 -2.19 -12.37 9.11
C GLY A 151 -0.90 -11.58 8.89
N VAL A 152 -1.05 -10.37 8.34
CA VAL A 152 0.05 -9.43 8.03
C VAL A 152 -0.05 -8.19 8.92
N HIS A 153 1.03 -7.84 9.63
CA HIS A 153 1.08 -6.60 10.42
C HIS A 153 1.85 -5.49 9.71
N PHE A 154 1.34 -4.26 9.80
CA PHE A 154 2.05 -3.06 9.36
C PHE A 154 2.48 -2.19 10.54
N TYR A 155 3.73 -1.76 10.52
CA TYR A 155 4.32 -0.87 11.50
C TYR A 155 4.87 0.38 10.81
N ASN A 156 4.31 1.53 11.18
CA ASN A 156 4.67 2.87 10.70
C ASN A 156 4.38 3.09 9.20
N GLY A 157 3.48 2.29 8.62
CA GLY A 157 3.16 2.27 7.19
C GLY A 157 3.81 1.09 6.46
N GLY A 158 3.58 1.00 5.16
CA GLY A 158 4.11 -0.08 4.31
C GLY A 158 3.23 -0.39 3.12
N ASN A 159 3.67 -1.31 2.26
CA ASN A 159 2.95 -1.69 1.05
C ASN A 159 2.71 -3.20 0.99
N LEU A 160 1.58 -3.57 0.42
CA LEU A 160 1.22 -4.97 0.13
C LEU A 160 0.65 -5.09 -1.27
N GLU A 161 1.30 -5.92 -2.09
CA GLU A 161 0.97 -6.03 -3.51
C GLU A 161 0.79 -7.49 -3.92
N ASN A 162 -0.27 -7.83 -4.65
CA ASN A 162 -0.44 -9.18 -5.19
C ASN A 162 -0.39 -10.27 -4.10
N PHE A 163 -1.18 -10.10 -3.03
CA PHE A 163 -1.19 -10.99 -1.86
C PHE A 163 -2.52 -11.73 -1.70
N ARG A 164 -2.47 -13.04 -1.47
CA ARG A 164 -3.66 -13.87 -1.30
C ARG A 164 -3.69 -14.55 0.07
N TRP A 165 -4.79 -14.39 0.80
CA TRP A 165 -5.14 -15.27 1.92
C TRP A 165 -6.08 -16.36 1.40
N THR A 166 -5.70 -17.63 1.57
CA THR A 166 -6.58 -18.76 1.21
C THR A 166 -7.63 -19.04 2.28
N ASN A 167 -7.35 -18.65 3.51
CA ASN A 167 -8.22 -18.68 4.67
C ASN A 167 -7.71 -17.58 5.62
N VAL A 168 -8.58 -16.68 6.04
CA VAL A 168 -8.21 -15.60 6.97
C VAL A 168 -8.37 -16.11 8.40
N GLY A 169 -7.31 -15.95 9.21
CA GLY A 169 -7.31 -16.35 10.62
C GLY A 169 -8.05 -15.35 11.52
N GLU A 170 -7.36 -14.82 12.53
CA GLU A 170 -7.89 -13.76 13.40
C GLU A 170 -8.26 -12.53 12.57
N ASP A 171 -7.27 -11.99 11.85
CA ASP A 171 -7.36 -10.86 10.93
C ASP A 171 -6.59 -11.17 9.63
N ALA A 172 -7.00 -10.63 8.48
CA ALA A 172 -6.18 -10.77 7.27
C ALA A 172 -4.94 -9.86 7.36
N PHE A 173 -5.14 -8.63 7.81
CA PHE A 173 -4.05 -7.73 8.18
C PHE A 173 -4.43 -6.73 9.27
N THR A 174 -3.39 -6.29 9.99
CA THR A 174 -3.53 -5.38 11.12
C THR A 174 -2.55 -4.21 11.01
N ILE A 175 -3.05 -2.97 11.09
CA ILE A 175 -2.20 -1.77 11.20
C ILE A 175 -1.91 -1.53 12.68
N LYS A 176 -0.68 -1.84 13.12
CA LYS A 176 -0.29 -1.81 14.54
C LYS A 176 0.23 -0.45 15.02
N SER A 177 0.77 0.38 14.12
CA SER A 177 1.23 1.74 14.47
C SER A 177 0.94 2.76 13.37
N SER A 178 1.03 4.04 13.72
CA SER A 178 0.56 5.13 12.87
C SER A 178 1.38 5.26 11.58
N GLY A 179 0.69 5.39 10.44
CA GLY A 179 1.34 5.52 9.15
C GLY A 179 0.38 5.42 7.98
N THR A 180 0.93 5.38 6.76
CA THR A 180 0.16 5.14 5.54
C THR A 180 0.44 3.73 5.03
N VAL A 181 -0.62 2.96 4.82
CA VAL A 181 -0.56 1.59 4.28
C VAL A 181 -1.22 1.59 2.90
N ASN A 182 -0.51 1.08 1.90
CA ASN A 182 -1.02 0.95 0.53
C ASN A 182 -1.14 -0.53 0.15
N ILE A 183 -2.32 -0.94 -0.28
CA ILE A 183 -2.63 -2.33 -0.62
C ILE A 183 -3.21 -2.37 -2.03
N THR A 184 -2.70 -3.26 -2.87
CA THR A 184 -3.24 -3.44 -4.22
C THR A 184 -3.20 -4.89 -4.71
N GLY A 185 -4.23 -5.30 -5.44
CA GLY A 185 -4.26 -6.62 -6.07
C GLY A 185 -4.32 -7.74 -5.04
N VAL A 186 -5.21 -7.65 -4.06
CA VAL A 186 -5.27 -8.65 -2.97
C VAL A 186 -6.54 -9.49 -3.01
N THR A 187 -6.46 -10.72 -2.51
CA THR A 187 -7.63 -11.60 -2.36
C THR A 187 -7.66 -12.18 -0.95
N GLY A 188 -8.75 -12.01 -0.21
CA GLY A 188 -8.97 -12.66 1.08
C GLY A 188 -10.30 -13.39 1.11
N VAL A 189 -10.30 -14.65 1.54
CA VAL A 189 -11.53 -15.45 1.64
C VAL A 189 -11.62 -16.17 2.96
N SER A 190 -12.84 -16.50 3.38
CA SER A 190 -13.13 -17.37 4.52
C SER A 190 -12.48 -16.89 5.81
N GLY A 191 -12.91 -15.75 6.35
CA GLY A 191 -12.54 -15.28 7.68
C GLY A 191 -13.77 -15.13 8.58
N GLU A 192 -13.57 -15.29 9.89
CA GLU A 192 -14.69 -15.26 10.85
C GLU A 192 -15.10 -13.83 11.23
N ASP A 193 -14.14 -12.93 11.47
CA ASP A 193 -14.43 -11.55 11.89
C ASP A 193 -13.93 -10.50 10.89
N LYS A 194 -12.65 -10.13 10.88
CA LYS A 194 -12.20 -8.92 10.17
C LYS A 194 -11.22 -9.23 9.04
N PHE A 195 -11.43 -8.60 7.89
CA PHE A 195 -10.38 -8.53 6.88
C PHE A 195 -9.29 -7.53 7.29
N ALA A 196 -9.65 -6.34 7.77
CA ALA A 196 -8.72 -5.30 8.19
C ALA A 196 -8.98 -4.85 9.65
N GLN A 197 -7.99 -4.99 10.53
CA GLN A 197 -7.99 -4.40 11.86
C GLN A 197 -7.08 -3.17 11.91
N ILE A 198 -7.58 -2.05 12.45
CA ILE A 198 -6.83 -0.79 12.51
C ILE A 198 -6.64 -0.36 13.97
N ASN A 199 -5.44 -0.55 14.50
CA ASN A 199 -5.10 -0.30 15.91
C ASN A 199 -4.43 1.06 16.17
N ALA A 200 -4.15 1.84 15.11
CA ALA A 200 -3.53 3.15 15.22
C ALA A 200 -4.02 4.14 14.16
N ALA A 201 -3.85 5.44 14.43
CA ALA A 201 -4.17 6.52 13.51
C ALA A 201 -3.45 6.32 12.17
N SER A 202 -4.17 6.18 11.07
CA SER A 202 -3.58 5.75 9.80
C SER A 202 -4.35 6.22 8.59
N THR A 203 -3.67 6.20 7.45
CA THR A 203 -4.32 6.23 6.14
C THR A 203 -4.17 4.85 5.50
N LEU A 204 -5.30 4.23 5.16
CA LEU A 204 -5.33 2.98 4.39
C LEU A 204 -5.83 3.30 2.98
N ASN A 205 -4.99 3.01 1.98
CA ASN A 205 -5.38 2.99 0.59
C ASN A 205 -5.41 1.53 0.13
N ILE A 206 -6.56 1.04 -0.32
CA ILE A 206 -6.72 -0.32 -0.83
C ILE A 206 -7.39 -0.28 -2.20
N SER A 207 -6.82 -0.96 -3.19
CA SER A 207 -7.42 -1.03 -4.51
C SER A 207 -7.32 -2.42 -5.14
N ASN A 208 -8.21 -2.73 -6.09
CA ASN A 208 -8.22 -4.02 -6.78
C ASN A 208 -8.19 -5.18 -5.77
N CYS A 209 -9.24 -5.28 -4.97
CA CYS A 209 -9.34 -6.30 -3.94
C CYS A 209 -10.54 -7.22 -4.15
N ILE A 210 -10.39 -8.51 -3.85
CA ILE A 210 -11.49 -9.48 -3.80
C ILE A 210 -11.58 -9.99 -2.37
N VAL A 211 -12.68 -9.70 -1.68
CA VAL A 211 -12.93 -10.13 -0.30
C VAL A 211 -14.26 -10.86 -0.26
N ASP A 212 -14.25 -12.12 0.17
CA ASP A 212 -15.45 -12.97 0.19
C ASP A 212 -15.55 -13.77 1.50
N GLY A 213 -16.70 -13.69 2.18
CA GLY A 213 -16.92 -14.46 3.41
C GLY A 213 -16.09 -13.93 4.58
N MET A 214 -16.46 -12.77 5.11
CA MET A 214 -15.86 -12.15 6.31
C MET A 214 -16.98 -11.65 7.22
N GLY A 215 -16.74 -11.47 8.52
CA GLY A 215 -17.66 -10.69 9.37
C GLY A 215 -17.76 -9.24 8.89
N LYS A 216 -16.63 -8.57 8.72
CA LYS A 216 -16.52 -7.16 8.31
C LYS A 216 -15.28 -6.90 7.48
N PHE A 217 -15.36 -5.96 6.53
CA PHE A 217 -14.20 -5.57 5.72
C PHE A 217 -13.16 -4.82 6.55
N LEU A 218 -13.57 -3.90 7.42
CA LEU A 218 -12.65 -3.13 8.27
C LEU A 218 -13.27 -2.78 9.62
N ARG A 219 -12.46 -2.92 10.67
CA ARG A 219 -12.74 -2.41 12.02
C ARG A 219 -11.61 -1.50 12.49
N GLN A 220 -11.95 -0.25 12.82
CA GLN A 220 -11.13 0.52 13.75
C GLN A 220 -11.22 -0.10 15.14
N ASN A 221 -10.11 -0.22 15.85
CA ASN A 221 -10.08 -0.77 17.21
C ASN A 221 -11.19 -0.19 18.10
N GLY A 222 -11.95 -1.06 18.76
CA GLY A 222 -13.20 -0.69 19.43
C GLY A 222 -12.99 0.30 20.57
N GLY A 223 -13.92 1.24 20.71
CA GLY A 223 -13.89 2.27 21.75
C GLY A 223 -12.81 3.35 21.55
N THR A 224 -11.96 3.23 20.53
CA THR A 224 -10.92 4.22 20.25
C THR A 224 -11.46 5.40 19.43
N THR A 225 -10.86 6.57 19.64
CA THR A 225 -11.29 7.84 19.02
C THR A 225 -10.22 8.46 18.11
N PHE A 226 -9.10 7.77 17.87
CA PHE A 226 -8.11 8.25 16.91
C PHE A 226 -8.72 8.30 15.51
N LYS A 227 -8.14 9.16 14.66
CA LYS A 227 -8.60 9.32 13.29
C LYS A 227 -7.98 8.25 12.38
N ILE A 228 -8.83 7.62 11.58
CA ILE A 228 -8.40 6.86 10.40
C ILE A 228 -8.96 7.47 9.13
N THR A 229 -8.24 7.32 8.02
CA THR A 229 -8.68 7.66 6.67
C THR A 229 -8.63 6.41 5.82
N VAL A 230 -9.76 5.99 5.25
CA VAL A 230 -9.86 4.78 4.44
C VAL A 230 -10.29 5.13 3.02
N ASN A 231 -9.50 4.71 2.04
CA ASN A 231 -9.80 4.84 0.62
C ASN A 231 -9.79 3.43 0.00
N ALA A 232 -10.97 2.87 -0.25
CA ALA A 232 -11.14 1.61 -0.95
C ALA A 232 -11.66 1.86 -2.37
N ASP A 233 -10.98 1.32 -3.38
CA ASP A 233 -11.34 1.51 -4.79
C ASP A 233 -11.30 0.20 -5.57
N ARG A 234 -12.26 -0.02 -6.47
CA ARG A 234 -12.27 -1.20 -7.35
C ARG A 234 -12.17 -2.52 -6.56
N CYS A 235 -12.98 -2.66 -5.53
CA CYS A 235 -13.04 -3.87 -4.71
C CYS A 235 -14.32 -4.67 -4.99
N GLN A 236 -14.19 -5.99 -5.06
CA GLN A 236 -15.31 -6.91 -5.02
C GLN A 236 -15.44 -7.40 -3.57
N ILE A 237 -16.52 -7.01 -2.90
CA ILE A 237 -16.76 -7.36 -1.49
C ILE A 237 -18.06 -8.13 -1.44
N SER A 238 -17.99 -9.41 -1.03
CA SER A 238 -19.16 -10.27 -0.99
C SER A 238 -19.30 -11.13 0.26
N ASN A 239 -20.55 -11.45 0.59
CA ASN A 239 -20.89 -12.37 1.68
C ASN A 239 -20.30 -11.92 3.03
N MET A 240 -20.58 -10.68 3.42
CA MET A 240 -20.18 -10.12 4.70
C MET A 240 -21.22 -10.46 5.78
N GLY A 241 -20.77 -10.77 7.00
CA GLY A 241 -21.64 -11.06 8.15
C GLY A 241 -22.27 -9.82 8.78
N GLU A 242 -21.60 -8.67 8.71
CA GLU A 242 -22.02 -7.41 9.33
C GLU A 242 -22.05 -6.24 8.33
N GLY A 243 -20.89 -5.91 7.75
CA GLY A 243 -20.75 -4.69 6.96
C GLY A 243 -19.35 -4.41 6.45
N ILE A 244 -19.16 -3.22 5.89
CA ILE A 244 -17.89 -2.84 5.26
C ILE A 244 -17.01 -2.11 6.27
N PHE A 245 -17.34 -0.87 6.65
CA PHE A 245 -16.50 -0.07 7.54
C PHE A 245 -17.15 0.17 8.90
N ARG A 246 -16.46 -0.17 10.00
CA ARG A 246 -16.90 0.11 11.37
C ARG A 246 -15.90 0.96 12.16
N THR A 247 -16.39 2.03 12.79
CA THR A 247 -15.62 2.87 13.71
C THR A 247 -16.47 3.38 14.87
N ASP A 248 -15.83 3.69 16.00
CA ASP A 248 -16.44 4.44 17.11
C ASP A 248 -15.94 5.90 17.17
N SER A 249 -15.08 6.30 16.23
CA SER A 249 -14.44 7.62 16.18
C SER A 249 -15.22 8.62 15.33
N SER A 250 -15.62 9.74 15.95
CA SER A 250 -16.25 10.89 15.29
C SER A 250 -15.34 11.70 14.36
N SER A 251 -14.07 11.33 14.25
CA SER A 251 -13.08 12.00 13.40
C SER A 251 -12.66 11.19 12.17
N SER A 252 -13.02 9.90 12.12
CA SER A 252 -12.62 8.98 11.07
C SER A 252 -13.42 9.18 9.79
N VAL A 253 -12.78 8.93 8.64
CA VAL A 253 -13.39 9.06 7.31
C VAL A 253 -13.15 7.83 6.45
N ALA A 254 -14.13 7.44 5.65
CA ALA A 254 -14.02 6.32 4.72
C ALA A 254 -14.67 6.61 3.37
N ARG A 255 -14.10 6.04 2.30
CA ARG A 255 -14.63 6.10 0.94
C ARG A 255 -14.53 4.73 0.28
N LEU A 256 -15.60 4.30 -0.36
CA LEU A 256 -15.62 3.10 -1.21
C LEU A 256 -16.05 3.49 -2.63
N THR A 257 -15.17 3.30 -3.61
CA THR A 257 -15.43 3.73 -4.99
C THR A 257 -15.28 2.61 -6.00
N ASN A 258 -16.03 2.71 -7.11
CA ASN A 258 -15.91 1.84 -8.29
C ASN A 258 -15.95 0.33 -7.97
N SER A 259 -16.67 -0.05 -6.91
CA SER A 259 -16.61 -1.37 -6.29
C SER A 259 -17.87 -2.20 -6.56
N ARG A 260 -17.75 -3.52 -6.47
CA ARG A 260 -18.86 -4.46 -6.65
C ARG A 260 -19.23 -5.10 -5.33
N LEU A 261 -20.51 -5.05 -4.98
CA LEU A 261 -21.01 -5.48 -3.67
C LEU A 261 -22.11 -6.54 -3.79
N ARG A 262 -22.00 -7.62 -3.03
CA ARG A 262 -23.06 -8.64 -2.93
C ARG A 262 -23.17 -9.15 -1.50
N ASN A 263 -24.34 -9.11 -0.89
CA ASN A 263 -24.50 -9.53 0.52
C ASN A 263 -23.48 -8.82 1.44
N SER A 264 -23.21 -7.53 1.21
CA SER A 264 -22.09 -6.81 1.86
C SER A 264 -22.47 -6.15 3.20
N GLY A 265 -23.72 -6.27 3.63
CA GLY A 265 -24.22 -5.60 4.83
C GLY A 265 -24.19 -4.08 4.74
N THR A 266 -24.10 -3.42 5.91
CA THR A 266 -24.08 -1.95 6.00
C THR A 266 -22.70 -1.40 5.63
N MET A 267 -22.64 -0.43 4.72
CA MET A 267 -21.35 0.14 4.30
C MET A 267 -20.64 0.91 5.43
N CYS A 268 -21.39 1.69 6.20
CA CYS A 268 -20.85 2.60 7.21
C CYS A 268 -21.53 2.34 8.56
N ILE A 269 -20.77 1.82 9.53
CA ILE A 269 -21.25 1.50 10.88
C ILE A 269 -20.53 2.38 11.90
N GLY A 270 -21.30 3.05 12.74
CA GLY A 270 -20.82 3.91 13.82
C GLY A 270 -20.57 5.36 13.40
N SER A 271 -19.83 6.09 14.24
CA SER A 271 -19.85 7.55 14.29
C SER A 271 -18.97 8.23 13.24
N TRP A 272 -18.95 7.82 11.98
CA TRP A 272 -18.07 8.42 10.97
C TRP A 272 -18.23 9.94 10.83
N ALA A 273 -17.11 10.68 10.71
CA ALA A 273 -17.14 12.09 10.29
C ALA A 273 -17.66 12.22 8.84
N SER A 274 -17.26 11.27 8.00
CA SER A 274 -17.75 11.11 6.63
C SER A 274 -17.53 9.67 6.18
N CYS A 275 -18.55 9.03 5.63
CA CYS A 275 -18.42 7.71 5.02
C CYS A 275 -19.27 7.66 3.75
N THR A 276 -18.62 7.52 2.59
CA THR A 276 -19.27 7.72 1.28
C THR A 276 -19.00 6.57 0.32
N GLY A 277 -19.98 6.29 -0.55
CA GLY A 277 -19.83 5.36 -1.66
C GLY A 277 -20.15 6.02 -3.00
N SER A 278 -19.36 5.77 -4.05
CA SER A 278 -19.65 6.29 -5.40
C SER A 278 -19.17 5.37 -6.51
N GLY A 279 -19.97 5.17 -7.55
CA GLY A 279 -19.62 4.27 -8.66
C GLY A 279 -19.66 2.78 -8.28
N ASN A 280 -20.26 2.44 -7.14
CA ASN A 280 -20.40 1.06 -6.69
C ASN A 280 -21.62 0.41 -7.35
N THR A 281 -21.53 -0.89 -7.66
CA THR A 281 -22.61 -1.67 -8.24
C THR A 281 -22.91 -2.90 -7.41
N SER A 282 -24.18 -3.29 -7.36
CA SER A 282 -24.57 -4.60 -6.83
C SER A 282 -24.45 -5.67 -7.90
N TYR A 283 -24.18 -6.91 -7.52
CA TYR A 283 -24.11 -8.05 -8.45
C TYR A 283 -24.51 -9.37 -7.80
#